data_AF-A0A952L4B9-F1
#
_entry.id   AF-A0A952L4B9-F1
#
_cell.length_a   1.000
_cell.length_b   1.000
_cell.length_c   1.000
_cell.angle_alpha   90.00
_cell.angle_beta   90.00
_cell.angle_gamma   90.00
#
_symmetry.space_group_name_H-M   'P 1'
#
loop_
_entity.id
_entity.type
_entity.pdbx_description
1 polymer ?
#
loop_
_entity_poly.entity_id
_entity_poly.type
_entity_poly.pdbx_seq_one_letter_code
_entity_poly.pdbx_strand_id
1 'polypeptide(L)' 'IVANLGPATFGRDDNALLLIDEQGQRELPRADKLSLARELIAELSKRL' A
#
# COMPACT_ATOMS: atom_id res chain seq x y z
N ILE A 1 -6.43 -6.99 4.13
CA ILE A 1 -6.53 -6.84 2.65
C ILE A 1 -5.59 -5.73 2.21
N VAL A 2 -4.91 -5.88 1.07
CA VAL A 2 -4.12 -4.81 0.44
C VAL A 2 -4.79 -4.48 -0.90
N ALA A 3 -5.30 -3.25 -1.03
CA ALA A 3 -5.92 -2.77 -2.26
C ALA A 3 -4.98 -1.81 -2.99
N ASN A 4 -4.86 -1.95 -4.31
CA ASN A 4 -4.19 -0.98 -5.15
C ASN A 4 -5.20 0.05 -5.66
N LEU A 5 -4.90 1.34 -5.56
CA LEU A 5 -5.76 2.42 -6.06
C LEU A 5 -5.57 2.61 -7.58
N GLY A 6 -6.03 1.62 -8.34
CA GLY A 6 -5.82 1.49 -9.79
C GLY A 6 -6.13 2.73 -10.63
N PRO A 7 -7.30 3.41 -10.49
CA PRO A 7 -7.62 4.61 -11.26
C PRO A 7 -6.59 5.74 -11.11
N ALA A 8 -5.85 5.80 -10.00
CA ALA A 8 -4.82 6.81 -9.77
C ALA A 8 -3.44 6.42 -10.34
N THR A 9 -3.22 5.15 -10.69
CA THR A 9 -1.89 4.58 -10.96
C THR A 9 -1.79 3.83 -12.29
N PHE A 10 -2.89 3.68 -13.04
CA PHE A 10 -2.85 3.07 -14.38
C PHE A 10 -1.83 3.76 -15.30
N GLY A 11 -0.98 2.95 -15.93
CA GLY A 11 0.05 3.41 -16.87
C GLY A 11 1.21 4.18 -16.23
N ARG A 12 1.32 4.19 -14.89
CA ARG A 12 2.39 4.88 -14.15
C ARG A 12 3.32 3.87 -13.47
N ASP A 13 4.57 4.28 -13.25
CA ASP A 13 5.59 3.46 -12.59
C ASP A 13 5.40 3.37 -11.07
N ASP A 14 4.75 4.40 -10.50
CA ASP A 14 4.39 4.49 -9.09
C ASP A 14 2.99 3.91 -8.82
N ASN A 15 2.78 3.45 -7.58
CA ASN A 15 1.52 2.87 -7.12
C ASN A 15 1.04 3.55 -5.83
N ALA A 16 -0.16 3.22 -5.40
CA ALA A 16 -0.75 3.71 -4.16
C ALA A 16 -1.57 2.57 -3.55
N LEU A 17 -1.29 2.25 -2.28
CA LEU A 17 -1.87 1.11 -1.60
C LEU A 17 -2.78 1.58 -0.46
N LEU A 18 -3.89 0.85 -0.27
CA LEU A 18 -4.80 0.97 0.86
C LEU A 18 -4.77 -0.34 1.65
N LEU A 19 -4.36 -0.26 2.91
CA LEU A 19 -4.40 -1.37 3.86
C LEU A 19 -5.75 -1.36 4.56
N ILE A 20 -6.40 -2.52 4.64
CA ILE A 20 -7.71 -2.69 5.26
C ILE A 20 -7.66 -3.89 6.21
N ASP A 21 -8.00 -3.67 7.47
CA ASP A 21 -8.21 -4.72 8.47
C ASP A 21 -9.27 -4.33 9.51
N GLU A 22 -9.36 -5.10 10.60
CA GLU A 22 -10.39 -4.94 11.64
C GLU A 22 -10.31 -3.59 12.35
N GLN A 23 -9.14 -2.96 12.36
CA GLN A 23 -8.89 -1.67 12.98
C GLN A 23 -9.22 -0.49 12.04
N GLY A 24 -9.55 -0.76 10.78
CA GLY A 24 -9.98 0.23 9.81
C GLY A 24 -9.13 0.23 8.55
N GLN A 25 -8.87 1.43 8.02
CA GLN A 25 -8.19 1.62 6.74
C GLN A 25 -7.02 2.59 6.87
N ARG A 26 -5.93 2.31 6.14
CA ARG A 26 -4.74 3.17 6.09
C ARG A 26 -4.16 3.23 4.69
N GLU A 27 -4.04 4.44 4.15
CA GLU A 27 -3.33 4.68 2.90
C GLU A 27 -1.82 4.71 3.13
N LEU A 28 -1.08 4.06 2.22
CA LEU A 28 0.36 4.23 2.11
C LEU A 28 0.67 5.37 1.13
N PRO A 29 1.72 6.17 1.39
CA PRO A 29 2.17 7.19 0.46
C PRO A 29 2.42 6.60 -0.93
N ARG A 30 2.04 7.34 -1.95
CA ARG A 30 2.31 6.97 -3.34
C ARG A 30 3.83 6.89 -3.58
N ALA A 31 4.30 5.76 -4.05
CA ALA A 31 5.73 5.51 -4.28
C ALA A 31 5.93 4.45 -5.36
N ASP A 32 7.18 4.22 -5.78
CA ASP A 32 7.50 3.10 -6.66
C ASP A 32 7.16 1.74 -6.00
N LYS A 33 7.00 0.71 -6.83
CA LYS A 33 6.57 -0.62 -6.40
C LYS A 33 7.47 -1.24 -5.32
N LEU A 34 8.79 -1.00 -5.39
CA LEU A 34 9.74 -1.60 -4.46
C LEU A 34 9.70 -0.88 -3.11
N SER A 35 9.58 0.44 -3.11
CA SER A 35 9.38 1.23 -1.90
C SER A 35 8.09 0.84 -1.18
N LEU A 36 6.98 0.71 -1.92
CA LEU A 36 5.70 0.24 -1.37
C LEU A 36 5.77 -1.17 -0.80
N ALA A 37 6.48 -2.08 -1.46
CA ALA A 37 6.66 -3.44 -0.94
C ALA A 37 7.39 -3.45 0.41
N ARG A 38 8.44 -2.63 0.56
CA ARG A 38 9.17 -2.49 1.84
C ARG A 38 8.29 -1.90 2.93
N GLU A 39 7.53 -0.85 2.61
CA GLU A 39 6.63 -0.22 3.57
C GLU A 39 5.51 -1.17 4.00
N LEU A 40 4.94 -1.93 3.06
CA LEU A 40 3.94 -2.96 3.35
C LEU A 40 4.49 -4.01 4.32
N ILE A 41 5.68 -4.57 4.06
CA ILE A 41 6.28 -5.56 4.96
C ILE A 41 6.54 -4.95 6.33
N ALA A 42 7.08 -3.73 6.41
CA ALA A 42 7.33 -3.06 7.69
C ALA A 42 6.03 -2.84 8.49
N GLU A 43 4.92 -2.52 7.83
CA GLU A 43 3.62 -2.35 8.48
C GLU A 43 3.03 -3.69 8.94
N LEU A 44 3.15 -4.75 8.14
CA LEU A 44 2.72 -6.10 8.53
C LEU A 44 3.53 -6.62 9.73
N SER A 45 4.84 -6.36 9.77
CA SER A 45 5.70 -6.74 10.89
C SER A 45 5.33 -6.08 12.22
N LYS A 46 4.64 -4.93 12.21
CA LYS A 46 4.15 -4.27 13.44
C LYS A 46 2.84 -4.88 13.98
N ARG A 47 2.14 -5.64 13.15
CA ARG A 47 0.81 -6.21 13.43
C ARG A 47 0.86 -7.70 13.78
N LEU A 48 2.03 -8.32 13.59
CA LEU A 48 2.38 -9.64 14.11
C LEU A 48 2.86 -9.52 15.57
#